data_AF-A0A848KNW7-F1
#
_entry.id   AF-A0A848KNW7-F1
#
_cell.length_a   1.000
_cell.length_b   1.000
_cell.length_c   1.000
_cell.angle_alpha   90.00
_cell.angle_beta   90.00
_cell.angle_gamma   90.00
#
_symmetry.space_group_name_H-M   'P 1'
#
loop_
_entity.id
_entity.type
_entity.pdbx_description
1 polymer ?
#
loop_
_entity_poly.entity_id
_entity_poly.type
_entity_poly.pdbx_seq_one_letter_code
_entity_poly.pdbx_strand_id
1 'polypeptide(L)'
;MRFRKSESVLRVVDRFGDLGGTNTAAALGKHYRGHDRVVIVTDEQAWFDASGDVNSAVPQSVPVYTWNVAGYRAGHAPAAGNRFTFGGLTDTGFGMIGLIERGQRGDWPF
;
A
#
# COMPACT_ATOMS: atom_id res chain seq x y z
N MET A 1 -12.28 -6.37 -8.86
CA MET A 1 -11.81 -7.10 -10.05
C MET A 1 -11.05 -8.35 -9.60
N ARG A 2 -11.25 -9.50 -10.26
CA ARG A 2 -10.63 -10.77 -9.86
C ARG A 2 -9.66 -11.21 -10.97
N PHE A 3 -8.44 -11.56 -10.59
CA PHE A 3 -7.42 -12.12 -11.47
C PHE A 3 -6.92 -13.44 -10.87
N ARG A 4 -6.28 -14.29 -11.69
CA ARG A 4 -5.76 -15.59 -11.25
C ARG A 4 -4.24 -15.59 -11.26
N LYS A 5 -3.65 -16.44 -10.41
CA LYS A 5 -2.22 -16.75 -10.48
C LYS A 5 -1.90 -17.31 -11.88
N SER A 6 -0.81 -16.85 -12.48
CA SER A 6 -0.35 -17.22 -13.84
C SER A 6 -1.22 -16.70 -14.99
N GLU A 7 -2.14 -15.76 -14.75
CA GLU A 7 -2.85 -15.07 -15.83
C GLU A 7 -1.91 -14.11 -16.59
N SER A 8 -2.15 -13.93 -17.90
CA SER A 8 -1.38 -13.00 -18.72
C SER A 8 -1.52 -11.57 -18.18
N VAL A 9 -0.39 -10.94 -17.87
CA VAL A 9 -0.34 -9.55 -17.38
C VAL A 9 -0.98 -8.58 -18.37
N LEU A 10 -0.72 -8.75 -19.67
CA LEU A 10 -1.30 -7.88 -20.70
C LEU A 10 -2.84 -7.92 -20.66
N ARG A 11 -3.43 -9.12 -20.60
CA ARG A 11 -4.89 -9.26 -20.47
C ARG A 11 -5.45 -8.72 -19.16
N VAL A 12 -4.65 -8.74 -18.10
CA VAL A 12 -5.01 -8.16 -16.82
C VAL A 12 -5.06 -6.64 -16.93
N VAL A 13 -4.04 -6.03 -17.55
CA VAL A 13 -3.92 -4.58 -17.77
C VAL A 13 -5.04 -4.05 -18.66
N ASP A 14 -5.46 -4.77 -19.70
CA ASP A 14 -6.57 -4.36 -20.58
C ASP A 14 -7.90 -4.13 -19.84
N ARG A 15 -8.06 -4.73 -18.65
CA ARG A 15 -9.25 -4.57 -17.81
C ARG A 15 -9.15 -3.37 -16.85
N PHE A 16 -7.97 -2.79 -16.68
CA PHE A 16 -7.76 -1.55 -15.95
C PHE A 16 -7.97 -0.37 -16.91
N GLY A 17 -9.22 0.08 -17.03
CA GLY A 17 -9.58 1.33 -17.72
C GLY A 17 -9.54 2.54 -16.80
N ASP A 18 -10.25 3.61 -17.16
CA ASP A 18 -10.51 4.72 -16.25
C ASP A 18 -11.40 4.23 -15.09
N LEU A 19 -10.85 4.27 -13.88
CA LEU A 19 -11.51 3.83 -12.65
C LEU A 19 -11.93 5.01 -11.76
N GLY A 20 -11.80 6.25 -12.24
CA GLY A 20 -12.02 7.46 -11.46
C GLY A 20 -10.84 7.83 -10.55
N GLY A 21 -11.10 8.68 -9.55
CA GLY A 21 -10.08 9.20 -8.64
C GLY A 21 -9.66 8.23 -7.53
N THR A 22 -8.59 8.59 -6.81
CA THR A 22 -7.99 7.78 -5.73
C THR A 22 -8.60 8.15 -4.37
N ASN A 23 -9.32 7.21 -3.74
CA ASN A 23 -9.76 7.32 -2.33
C ASN A 23 -9.29 6.10 -1.53
N THR A 24 -8.12 6.25 -0.91
CA THR A 24 -7.43 5.16 -0.20
C THR A 24 -8.16 4.75 1.08
N ALA A 25 -8.69 5.72 1.84
CA ALA A 25 -9.41 5.45 3.09
C ALA A 25 -10.67 4.59 2.86
N ALA A 26 -11.48 4.92 1.85
CA ALA A 26 -12.66 4.15 1.49
C ALA A 26 -12.30 2.73 1.00
N ALA A 27 -11.21 2.61 0.22
CA ALA A 27 -10.73 1.31 -0.23
C ALA A 27 -10.31 0.42 0.95
N LEU A 28 -9.56 0.96 1.91
CA LEU A 28 -9.15 0.22 3.11
C LEU A 28 -10.35 -0.18 3.97
N GLY A 29 -11.27 0.74 4.26
CA GLY A 29 -12.50 0.41 5.00
C GLY A 29 -13.33 -0.68 4.32
N LYS A 30 -13.42 -0.64 2.98
CA LYS A 30 -14.16 -1.64 2.21
C LYS A 30 -13.45 -3.00 2.13
N HIS A 31 -12.11 -3.04 2.09
CA HIS A 31 -11.38 -4.26 1.72
C HIS A 31 -10.52 -4.87 2.82
N TYR A 32 -10.24 -4.16 3.92
CA TYR A 32 -9.51 -4.73 5.04
C TYR A 32 -10.35 -5.80 5.75
N ARG A 33 -9.82 -7.01 5.87
CA ARG A 33 -10.52 -8.16 6.47
C ARG A 33 -9.62 -8.95 7.41
N GLY A 34 -8.93 -8.25 8.30
CA GLY A 34 -7.98 -8.86 9.24
C GLY A 34 -6.69 -9.34 8.57
N HIS A 35 -6.26 -8.65 7.50
CA HIS A 35 -4.99 -8.94 6.85
C HIS A 35 -3.83 -8.69 7.82
N ASP A 36 -2.79 -9.51 7.70
CA ASP A 36 -1.55 -9.43 8.48
C ASP A 36 -0.62 -8.31 8.01
N ARG A 37 -0.78 -7.85 6.78
CA ARG A 37 -0.17 -6.63 6.23
C ARG A 37 -1.07 -5.95 5.21
N VAL A 38 -0.78 -4.68 4.96
CA VAL A 38 -1.40 -3.90 3.89
C VAL A 38 -0.30 -3.28 3.04
N VAL A 39 -0.41 -3.42 1.72
CA VAL A 39 0.47 -2.77 0.75
C VAL A 39 -0.38 -1.89 -0.16
N ILE A 40 -0.08 -0.60 -0.20
CA ILE A 40 -0.77 0.40 -0.99
C ILE A 40 0.19 0.83 -2.09
N VAL A 41 -0.19 0.66 -3.36
CA VAL A 41 0.57 1.15 -4.51
C VAL A 41 -0.24 2.26 -5.15
N THR A 42 0.28 3.48 -5.14
CA THR A 42 -0.45 4.68 -5.55
C THR A 42 0.51 5.75 -6.05
N ASP A 43 0.03 6.66 -6.88
CA ASP A 43 0.75 7.88 -7.28
C ASP A 43 0.68 8.99 -6.21
N GLU A 44 0.03 8.70 -5.07
CA GLU A 44 -0.25 9.64 -3.97
C GLU A 44 -1.02 10.90 -4.42
N GLN A 45 -1.78 10.83 -5.50
CA GLN A 45 -2.80 11.83 -5.77
C GLN A 45 -3.95 11.66 -4.77
N ALA A 46 -3.71 12.09 -3.53
CA ALA A 46 -4.74 12.28 -2.52
C ALA A 46 -5.59 13.45 -2.97
N TRP A 47 -6.56 13.19 -3.85
CA TRP A 47 -7.71 14.06 -3.99
C TRP A 47 -8.41 14.07 -2.63
N PHE A 48 -8.02 15.04 -1.80
CA PHE A 48 -8.69 15.46 -0.59
C PHE A 48 -9.25 14.29 0.23
N ASP A 49 -8.42 13.74 1.13
CA ASP A 49 -8.90 13.03 2.31
C ASP A 49 -9.68 14.01 3.20
N ALA A 50 -10.87 14.43 2.75
CA ALA A 50 -11.80 15.25 3.51
C ALA A 50 -12.34 14.51 4.76
N SER A 51 -11.97 13.25 4.95
CA SER A 51 -12.58 12.32 5.92
C SER A 51 -11.61 11.66 6.93
N GLY A 52 -10.32 12.01 6.98
CA GLY A 52 -9.43 11.62 8.09
C GLY A 52 -8.29 10.64 7.76
N ASP A 53 -7.68 10.07 8.82
CA ASP A 53 -6.52 9.17 8.76
C ASP A 53 -6.81 7.94 7.88
N VAL A 54 -6.09 7.84 6.75
CA VAL A 54 -6.16 6.73 5.79
C VAL A 54 -5.96 5.38 6.47
N ASN A 55 -5.20 5.32 7.56
CA ASN A 55 -4.90 4.09 8.28
C ASN A 55 -5.93 3.72 9.35
N SER A 56 -6.97 4.53 9.57
CA SER A 56 -7.95 4.31 10.64
C SER A 56 -8.66 2.95 10.56
N ALA A 57 -8.83 2.40 9.36
CA ALA A 57 -9.42 1.08 9.14
C ALA A 57 -8.49 -0.10 9.49
N VAL A 58 -7.20 0.17 9.71
CA VAL A 58 -6.17 -0.85 9.94
C VAL A 58 -5.63 -0.72 11.37
N PRO A 59 -5.63 -1.81 12.19
CA PRO A 59 -5.04 -1.79 13.52
C PRO A 59 -3.59 -1.29 13.53
N GLN A 60 -3.18 -0.60 14.59
CA GLN A 60 -1.81 -0.09 14.73
C GLN A 60 -0.75 -1.20 14.77
N SER A 61 -1.12 -2.42 15.15
CA SER A 61 -0.24 -3.59 15.14
C SER A 61 0.02 -4.16 13.74
N VAL A 62 -0.81 -3.83 12.75
CA VAL A 62 -0.69 -4.36 11.38
C VAL A 62 0.12 -3.39 10.52
N PRO A 63 1.24 -3.82 9.89
CA PRO A 63 2.05 -2.95 9.06
C PRO A 63 1.32 -2.51 7.79
N VAL A 64 1.40 -1.21 7.52
CA VAL A 64 0.93 -0.58 6.27
C VAL A 64 2.15 -0.01 5.55
N TYR A 65 2.34 -0.46 4.31
CA TYR A 65 3.41 -0.01 3.43
C TYR A 65 2.82 0.73 2.23
N THR A 66 3.14 2.00 2.07
CA THR A 66 2.72 2.83 0.95
C THR A 66 3.88 3.01 -0.03
N TRP A 67 3.69 2.59 -1.28
CA TRP A 67 4.57 2.88 -2.41
C TRP A 67 4.01 4.03 -3.22
N ASN A 68 4.67 5.18 -3.12
CA ASN A 68 4.41 6.33 -3.98
C ASN A 68 5.14 6.17 -5.31
N VAL A 69 4.42 5.83 -6.37
CA VAL A 69 5.01 5.54 -7.69
C VAL A 69 5.26 6.79 -8.54
N ALA A 70 4.65 7.94 -8.21
CA ALA A 70 4.73 9.16 -9.02
C ALA A 70 5.50 10.32 -8.38
N GLY A 71 5.97 10.16 -7.13
CA GLY A 71 6.85 11.13 -6.48
C GLY A 71 6.16 12.40 -5.98
N TYR A 72 4.83 12.39 -5.77
CA TYR A 72 4.14 13.52 -5.16
C TYR A 72 4.63 13.75 -3.72
N ARG A 73 4.87 15.02 -3.36
CA ARG A 73 5.58 15.42 -2.13
C ARG A 73 4.80 15.22 -0.83
N ALA A 74 3.50 14.92 -0.93
CA ALA A 74 2.60 14.80 0.21
C ALA A 74 2.22 13.33 0.44
N GLY A 75 2.94 12.66 1.36
CA GLY A 75 2.51 11.37 1.88
C GLY A 75 1.18 11.52 2.62
N HIS A 76 0.17 10.73 2.22
CA HIS A 76 -1.18 10.80 2.81
C HIS A 76 -1.28 10.18 4.22
N ALA A 77 -0.16 9.72 4.80
CA ALA A 77 -0.10 9.14 6.13
C ALA A 77 1.18 9.57 6.85
N PRO A 78 1.10 9.98 8.13
CA PRO A 78 2.29 10.17 8.96
C PRO A 78 3.07 8.86 9.07
N ALA A 79 4.40 8.92 8.89
CA ALA A 79 5.28 7.80 9.18
C ALA A 79 5.44 7.65 10.70
N ALA A 80 4.60 6.81 11.31
CA ALA A 80 4.63 6.53 12.74
C ALA A 80 4.35 5.04 13.00
N GLY A 81 5.14 4.43 13.88
CA GLY A 81 4.98 3.02 14.25
C GLY A 81 5.07 2.09 13.03
N ASN A 82 3.98 1.36 12.77
CA ASN A 82 3.86 0.38 11.69
C ASN A 82 3.32 0.99 10.38
N ARG A 83 3.71 2.24 10.06
CA ARG A 83 3.31 2.97 8.86
C ARG A 83 4.57 3.41 8.12
N PHE A 84 4.78 2.88 6.92
CA PHE A 84 5.99 3.08 6.14
C PHE A 84 5.63 3.62 4.76
N THR A 85 6.37 4.64 4.31
CA THR A 85 6.23 5.19 2.96
C THR A 85 7.54 5.05 2.21
N PHE A 86 7.47 4.53 0.98
CA PHE A 86 8.59 4.41 0.06
C PHE A 86 8.32 5.21 -1.20
N GLY A 87 9.36 5.87 -1.72
CA GLY A 87 9.30 6.58 -2.99
C GLY A 87 9.78 5.70 -4.15
N GLY A 88 9.10 5.82 -5.28
CA GLY A 88 9.37 5.08 -6.52
C GLY A 88 8.95 3.61 -6.46
N LEU A 89 8.90 2.94 -7.61
CA LEU A 89 8.71 1.49 -7.70
C LEU A 89 9.93 0.89 -8.41
N THR A 90 10.78 0.19 -7.65
CA THR A 90 11.95 -0.53 -8.18
C THR A 90 11.71 -2.04 -8.11
N ASP A 91 12.42 -2.81 -8.93
CA ASP A 91 12.39 -4.29 -8.91
C ASP A 91 12.75 -4.87 -7.53
N THR A 92 13.50 -4.12 -6.72
CA THR A 92 13.92 -4.50 -5.37
C THR A 92 12.98 -3.98 -4.27
N GLY A 93 12.04 -3.10 -4.58
CA GLY A 93 11.28 -2.32 -3.59
C GLY A 93 10.58 -3.21 -2.56
N PHE A 94 9.86 -4.25 -2.99
CA PHE A 94 9.12 -5.12 -2.08
C PHE A 94 10.00 -5.99 -1.17
N GLY A 95 11.30 -6.14 -1.48
CA GLY A 95 12.25 -6.82 -0.60
C GLY A 95 12.37 -6.18 0.78
N MET A 96 12.12 -4.86 0.85
CA MET A 96 12.15 -4.10 2.10
C MET A 96 11.10 -4.58 3.11
N ILE A 97 9.96 -5.09 2.66
CA ILE A 97 8.91 -5.62 3.55
C ILE A 97 9.49 -6.75 4.40
N GLY A 98 10.14 -7.72 3.75
CA GLY A 98 10.72 -8.87 4.43
C GLY A 98 11.79 -8.47 5.44
N LEU A 99 12.64 -7.49 5.09
CA LEU A 99 13.69 -6.98 5.96
C LEU A 99 13.12 -6.31 7.21
N ILE A 100 12.16 -5.40 7.05
CA ILE A 100 11.52 -4.68 8.16
C ILE A 100 10.83 -5.66 9.11
N GLU A 101 10.04 -6.59 8.58
CA GLU A 101 9.30 -7.52 9.42
C GLU A 101 10.19 -8.53 10.16
N ARG A 102 11.29 -9.00 9.54
CA ARG A 102 12.29 -9.82 10.25
C ARG A 102 12.96 -9.03 11.37
N GLY A 103 13.32 -7.77 11.09
CA GLY A 103 13.87 -6.86 12.10
C GLY A 103 12.92 -6.66 13.29
N GLN A 104 11.61 -6.50 13.04
CA GLN A 104 10.60 -6.38 14.10
C GLN A 104 10.43 -7.66 14.94
N ARG A 105 10.64 -8.84 14.34
CA ARG A 105 10.57 -10.13 15.05
C ARG A 105 11.86 -10.50 15.77
N GLY A 106 12.96 -9.79 15.52
CA GLY A 106 14.28 -10.13 16.05
C GLY A 106 14.93 -11.33 15.36
N ASP A 107 14.47 -11.69 14.16
CA ASP A 107 14.99 -12.81 13.38
C ASP A 107 16.29 -12.40 12.68
N TRP A 108 17.44 -12.83 13.21
CA TRP A 108 18.75 -12.70 12.56
C TRP A 108 18.95 -13.79 11.49
N PRO A 109 19.71 -13.57 10.39
CA PRO A 109 20.29 -12.30 9.93
C PRO A 109 19.24 -11.51 9.15
N PHE A 110 19.02 -10.26 9.56
CA PHE A 110 18.07 -9.38 8.87
C PHE A 110 18.54 -9.06 7.45
#